data_AF-A0A954ZGB1-F1
#
_entry.id   AF-A0A954ZGB1-F1
#
_cell.length_a   1.000
_cell.length_b   1.000
_cell.length_c   1.000
_cell.angle_alpha   90.00
_cell.angle_beta   90.00
_cell.angle_gamma   90.00
#
_symmetry.space_group_name_H-M   'P 1'
#
loop_
_entity.id
_entity.type
_entity.pdbx_description
1 polymer ?
#
loop_
_entity_poly.entity_id
_entity_poly.type
_entity_poly.pdbx_seq_one_letter_code
_entity_poly.pdbx_strand_id
1 'polypeptide(L)'
;MTHYHLVTGKLAADAVHTVARRMMADDPELACTVEVLPITVAALMTVEWIGRNLANVPDSAEIVLLPGYCRGDVQCLEQTWGRPVRLGPKEVRMLPVYLGQQSAATDAYGDYDIEIVAEINHAPDRPIEDIVQIAEAFRADGADIIDLGCNPGSHWHDIGTCVRALRDRQLRVSVDSFEPAEIAA
;
A
#
# COMPACT_ATOMS: atom_id res chain seq x y z
N MET A 1 -16.76 -18.67 21.70
CA MET A 1 -16.77 -17.62 20.67
C MET A 1 -15.85 -16.48 21.08
N THR A 2 -14.75 -16.25 20.36
CA THR A 2 -13.86 -15.10 20.58
C THR A 2 -14.30 -13.94 19.70
N HIS A 3 -14.49 -12.76 20.30
CA HIS A 3 -14.97 -11.57 19.58
C HIS A 3 -13.84 -10.55 19.38
N TYR A 4 -13.52 -10.26 18.12
CA TYR A 4 -12.60 -9.20 17.73
C TYR A 4 -13.33 -7.92 17.33
N HIS A 5 -12.92 -6.79 17.88
CA HIS A 5 -13.39 -5.47 17.46
C HIS A 5 -12.33 -4.81 16.57
N LEU A 6 -12.61 -4.69 15.28
CA LEU A 6 -11.69 -4.22 14.26
C LEU A 6 -11.89 -2.72 14.02
N VAL A 7 -10.86 -1.92 14.28
CA VAL A 7 -10.88 -0.47 14.05
C VAL A 7 -10.28 -0.15 12.68
N THR A 8 -10.95 0.68 11.88
CA THR A 8 -10.47 1.06 10.55
C THR A 8 -10.92 2.47 10.12
N GLY A 9 -10.39 2.94 8.99
CA GLY A 9 -10.77 4.18 8.32
C GLY A 9 -11.63 3.93 7.08
N LYS A 10 -12.15 5.01 6.49
CA LYS A 10 -13.17 4.93 5.41
C LYS A 10 -12.74 4.14 4.19
N LEU A 11 -11.51 4.36 3.67
CA LEU A 11 -11.06 3.69 2.45
C LEU A 11 -10.86 2.18 2.62
N ALA A 12 -10.61 1.72 3.84
CA ALA A 12 -10.38 0.30 4.13
C ALA A 12 -11.64 -0.41 4.64
N ALA A 13 -12.75 0.31 4.88
CA ALA A 13 -13.95 -0.22 5.53
C ALA A 13 -14.51 -1.45 4.80
N ASP A 14 -14.75 -1.35 3.49
CA ASP A 14 -15.34 -2.44 2.70
C ASP A 14 -14.44 -3.69 2.67
N ALA A 15 -13.12 -3.49 2.58
CA ALA A 15 -12.15 -4.59 2.61
C ALA A 15 -12.14 -5.28 3.98
N VAL A 16 -12.15 -4.51 5.08
CA VAL A 16 -12.22 -5.05 6.45
C VAL A 16 -13.52 -5.80 6.68
N HIS A 17 -14.67 -5.25 6.27
CA HIS A 17 -15.96 -5.94 6.36
C HIS A 17 -16.00 -7.24 5.54
N THR A 18 -15.39 -7.24 4.36
CA THR A 18 -15.35 -8.43 3.50
C THR A 18 -14.50 -9.53 4.13
N VAL A 19 -13.30 -9.19 4.62
CA VAL A 19 -12.43 -10.14 5.30
C VAL A 19 -13.09 -10.64 6.60
N ALA A 20 -13.66 -9.76 7.43
CA ALA A 20 -14.34 -10.14 8.67
C ALA A 20 -15.50 -11.12 8.42
N ARG A 21 -16.36 -10.85 7.44
CA ARG A 21 -17.46 -11.75 7.07
C ARG A 21 -16.95 -13.12 6.63
N ARG A 22 -15.87 -13.16 5.85
CA ARG A 22 -15.26 -14.41 5.41
C ARG A 22 -14.71 -15.20 6.60
N MET A 23 -13.95 -14.54 7.48
CA MET A 23 -13.38 -15.18 8.67
C MET A 23 -14.47 -15.78 9.58
N MET A 24 -15.59 -15.08 9.75
CA MET A 24 -16.74 -15.56 10.51
C MET A 24 -17.49 -16.71 9.82
N ALA A 25 -17.43 -16.79 8.49
CA ALA A 25 -18.01 -17.91 7.73
C ALA A 25 -17.12 -19.17 7.82
N ASP A 26 -15.80 -18.97 7.85
CA ASP A 26 -14.80 -20.04 7.93
C ASP A 26 -14.64 -20.60 9.35
N ASP A 27 -14.97 -19.82 10.39
CA ASP A 27 -14.90 -20.22 11.81
C ASP A 27 -16.14 -19.75 12.61
N PRO A 28 -17.07 -20.66 12.96
CA PRO A 28 -18.26 -20.33 13.75
C PRO A 28 -17.96 -19.85 15.18
N GLU A 29 -16.77 -20.13 15.73
CA GLU A 29 -16.36 -19.65 17.05
C GLU A 29 -15.75 -18.23 16.99
N LEU A 30 -15.64 -17.62 15.81
CA LEU A 30 -15.10 -16.28 15.64
C LEU A 30 -16.22 -15.27 15.37
N ALA A 31 -16.24 -14.19 16.14
CA ALA A 31 -17.11 -13.04 15.91
C ALA A 31 -16.28 -11.78 15.64
N CYS A 32 -16.74 -10.94 14.71
CA CYS A 32 -16.13 -9.65 14.43
C CYS A 32 -17.15 -8.52 14.46
N THR A 33 -16.79 -7.39 15.07
CA THR A 33 -17.42 -6.09 14.82
C THR A 33 -16.41 -5.15 14.18
N VAL A 34 -16.87 -4.22 13.35
CA VAL A 34 -16.01 -3.27 12.64
C VAL A 34 -16.43 -1.85 13.03
N GLU A 35 -15.47 -1.06 13.49
CA GLU A 35 -15.62 0.36 13.80
C GLU A 35 -14.92 1.20 12.73
N VAL A 36 -15.68 2.06 12.05
CA VAL A 36 -15.17 2.92 10.99
C VAL A 36 -15.09 4.35 11.52
N LEU A 37 -13.89 4.75 11.92
CA LEU A 37 -13.65 6.08 12.47
C LEU A 37 -13.67 7.16 11.37
N PRO A 38 -13.93 8.44 11.71
CA PRO A 38 -14.09 9.52 10.75
C PRO A 38 -12.76 10.01 10.15
N ILE A 39 -11.91 9.10 9.66
CA ILE A 39 -10.66 9.35 8.95
C ILE A 39 -10.63 8.58 7.63
N THR A 40 -10.09 9.18 6.59
CA THR A 40 -10.05 8.57 5.25
C THR A 40 -9.08 7.38 5.20
N VAL A 41 -7.84 7.56 5.66
CA VAL A 41 -6.76 6.57 5.55
C VAL A 41 -6.41 6.02 6.94
N ALA A 42 -6.63 4.72 7.15
CA ALA A 42 -6.37 4.04 8.43
C ALA A 42 -4.89 4.08 8.85
N ALA A 43 -3.96 4.07 7.88
CA ALA A 43 -2.51 4.12 8.16
C ALA A 43 -2.03 5.44 8.77
N LEU A 44 -2.87 6.49 8.77
CA LEU A 44 -2.56 7.78 9.39
C LEU A 44 -3.06 7.88 10.83
N MET A 45 -3.74 6.86 11.34
CA MET A 45 -4.21 6.85 12.72
C MET A 45 -3.04 6.80 13.71
N THR A 46 -3.22 7.50 14.84
CA THR A 46 -2.41 7.30 16.04
C THR A 46 -3.28 6.79 17.16
N VAL A 47 -2.67 6.11 18.13
CA VAL A 47 -3.36 5.58 19.30
C VAL A 47 -4.11 6.68 20.06
N GLU A 48 -3.49 7.84 20.27
CA GLU A 48 -4.14 8.98 20.93
C GLU A 48 -5.32 9.54 20.12
N TRP A 49 -5.21 9.58 18.78
CA TRP A 49 -6.31 10.03 17.95
C TRP A 49 -7.50 9.05 18.04
N ILE A 50 -7.23 7.75 18.05
CA ILE A 50 -8.27 6.73 18.24
C ILE A 50 -8.95 6.91 19.59
N GLY A 51 -8.19 7.05 20.69
CA GLY A 51 -8.77 7.25 22.02
C GLY A 51 -9.64 8.50 22.16
N ARG A 52 -9.34 9.57 21.40
CA ARG A 52 -10.19 10.77 21.35
C ARG A 52 -11.47 10.60 20.53
N ASN A 53 -11.45 9.72 19.53
CA ASN A 53 -12.55 9.55 18.56
C ASN A 53 -13.39 8.28 18.82
N LEU A 54 -12.95 7.41 19.74
CA LEU A 54 -13.64 6.20 20.15
C LEU A 54 -13.61 6.08 21.68
N ALA A 55 -14.68 6.55 22.32
CA ALA A 55 -14.74 6.60 23.77
C ALA A 55 -14.80 5.22 24.42
N ASN A 56 -15.58 4.30 23.83
CA ASN A 56 -15.78 2.94 24.34
C ASN A 56 -15.80 1.96 23.17
N VAL A 57 -15.56 0.69 23.48
CA VAL A 57 -15.73 -0.45 22.56
C VAL A 57 -16.90 -1.32 23.01
N PRO A 58 -17.50 -2.15 22.15
CA PRO A 58 -18.59 -3.02 22.54
C PRO A 58 -18.22 -3.94 23.70
N ASP A 59 -19.15 -4.18 24.63
CA ASP A 59 -18.93 -5.09 25.78
C ASP A 59 -18.63 -6.53 25.35
N SER A 60 -19.12 -6.91 24.17
CA SER A 60 -18.85 -8.21 23.57
C SER A 60 -17.41 -8.37 23.11
N ALA A 61 -16.68 -7.26 22.88
CA ALA A 61 -15.30 -7.31 22.39
C ALA A 61 -14.37 -7.94 23.43
N GLU A 62 -13.75 -9.06 23.07
CA GLU A 62 -12.69 -9.67 23.87
C GLU A 62 -11.33 -9.06 23.54
N ILE A 63 -11.10 -8.69 22.27
CA ILE A 63 -9.84 -8.09 21.79
C ILE A 63 -10.16 -6.98 20.80
N VAL A 64 -9.49 -5.84 20.93
CA VAL A 64 -9.55 -4.74 19.96
C VAL A 64 -8.33 -4.79 19.05
N LEU A 65 -8.54 -4.78 17.74
CA LEU A 65 -7.47 -4.73 16.74
C LEU A 65 -7.47 -3.37 16.05
N LEU A 66 -6.35 -2.67 16.17
CA LEU A 66 -6.09 -1.43 15.46
C LEU A 66 -5.39 -1.71 14.12
N PRO A 67 -5.40 -0.77 13.16
CA PRO A 67 -4.64 -0.92 11.92
C PRO A 67 -3.15 -1.16 12.17
N GLY A 68 -2.50 -2.02 11.39
CA GLY A 68 -1.09 -2.38 11.62
C GLY A 68 -0.07 -1.26 11.43
N TYR A 69 -0.44 -0.16 10.76
CA TYR A 69 0.36 1.05 10.63
C TYR A 69 0.07 2.10 11.72
N CYS A 70 -0.86 1.83 12.64
CA CYS A 70 -1.19 2.75 13.73
C CYS A 70 0.05 2.97 14.61
N ARG A 71 0.29 4.24 14.97
CA ARG A 71 1.47 4.66 15.74
C ARG A 71 1.12 5.02 17.18
N GLY A 72 2.01 4.72 18.11
CA GLY A 72 1.88 5.02 19.54
C GLY A 72 1.76 3.78 20.40
N ASP A 73 1.68 3.99 21.71
CA ASP A 73 1.55 2.92 22.70
C ASP A 73 0.08 2.61 22.98
N VAL A 74 -0.33 1.36 22.73
CA VAL A 74 -1.70 0.86 22.91
C VAL A 74 -2.14 0.76 24.37
N GLN A 75 -1.21 0.75 25.33
CA GLN A 75 -1.52 0.56 26.75
C GLN A 75 -2.53 1.57 27.29
N CYS A 76 -2.52 2.82 26.81
CA CYS A 76 -3.48 3.83 27.26
C CYS A 76 -4.92 3.47 26.87
N LEU A 77 -5.11 2.82 25.72
CA LEU A 77 -6.42 2.32 25.29
C LEU A 77 -6.82 1.07 26.05
N GLU A 78 -5.88 0.17 26.35
CA GLU A 78 -6.14 -1.02 27.18
C GLU A 78 -6.64 -0.62 28.57
N GLN A 79 -6.00 0.37 29.19
CA GLN A 79 -6.43 0.93 30.48
C GLN A 79 -7.80 1.60 30.41
N THR A 80 -8.08 2.32 29.31
CA THR A 80 -9.34 3.04 29.13
C THR A 80 -10.52 2.08 28.88
N TRP A 81 -10.33 1.09 28.02
CA TRP A 81 -11.39 0.19 27.59
C TRP A 81 -11.49 -1.09 28.42
N GLY A 82 -10.46 -1.41 29.22
CA GLY A 82 -10.42 -2.63 30.02
C GLY A 82 -10.35 -3.91 29.17
N ARG A 83 -9.94 -3.79 27.90
CA ARG A 83 -9.80 -4.89 26.94
C ARG A 83 -8.38 -4.93 26.36
N PRO A 84 -7.82 -6.11 26.05
CA PRO A 84 -6.60 -6.22 25.25
C PRO A 84 -6.71 -5.45 23.93
N VAL A 85 -5.68 -4.67 23.60
CA VAL A 85 -5.58 -3.90 22.36
C VAL A 85 -4.30 -4.28 21.63
N ARG A 86 -4.40 -4.61 20.35
CA ARG A 86 -3.24 -5.03 19.55
C ARG A 86 -3.24 -4.33 18.20
N LEU A 87 -2.05 -4.15 17.63
CA LEU A 87 -1.92 -3.80 16.23
C LEU A 87 -2.16 -5.04 15.37
N GLY A 88 -3.11 -4.97 14.44
CA GLY A 88 -3.33 -5.98 13.43
C GLY A 88 -2.22 -6.00 12.37
N PRO A 89 -2.37 -6.82 11.32
CA PRO A 89 -1.44 -6.81 10.20
C PRO A 89 -1.50 -5.50 9.41
N LYS A 90 -0.40 -5.20 8.69
CA LYS A 90 -0.33 -4.05 7.77
C LYS A 90 -1.30 -4.18 6.60
N GLU A 91 -1.51 -5.42 6.15
CA GLU A 91 -2.46 -5.75 5.09
C GLU A 91 -3.68 -6.46 5.66
N VAL A 92 -4.88 -5.93 5.38
CA VAL A 92 -6.14 -6.52 5.86
C VAL A 92 -6.34 -7.96 5.40
N ARG A 93 -5.83 -8.33 4.22
CA ARG A 93 -5.90 -9.69 3.67
C ARG A 93 -5.12 -10.71 4.50
N MET A 94 -4.16 -10.26 5.31
CA MET A 94 -3.40 -11.10 6.21
C MET A 94 -4.08 -11.32 7.56
N LEU A 95 -5.23 -10.67 7.81
CA LEU A 95 -5.97 -10.80 9.07
C LEU A 95 -6.38 -12.25 9.41
N PRO A 96 -6.83 -13.09 8.47
CA PRO A 96 -7.13 -14.50 8.75
C PRO A 96 -5.90 -15.24 9.29
N VAL A 97 -4.76 -15.13 8.61
CA VAL A 97 -3.50 -15.76 9.04
C VAL A 97 -3.01 -15.21 10.36
N TYR A 98 -3.10 -13.89 10.54
CA TYR A 98 -2.72 -13.22 11.78
C TYR A 98 -3.52 -13.74 12.98
N LEU A 99 -4.79 -14.13 12.77
CA LEU A 99 -5.65 -14.73 13.79
C LEU A 99 -5.64 -16.27 13.79
N GLY A 100 -4.71 -16.90 13.07
CA GLY A 100 -4.49 -18.35 13.10
C GLY A 100 -5.39 -19.16 12.16
N GLN A 101 -6.20 -18.52 11.33
CA GLN A 101 -6.96 -19.19 10.27
C GLN A 101 -6.08 -19.48 9.06
N GLN A 102 -6.44 -20.52 8.30
CA GLN A 102 -5.80 -20.79 7.01
C GLN A 102 -6.16 -19.69 6.01
N SER A 103 -5.16 -19.14 5.32
CA SER A 103 -5.40 -18.21 4.23
C SER A 103 -5.75 -18.98 2.96
N ALA A 104 -6.74 -18.50 2.20
CA ALA A 104 -6.71 -18.71 0.75
C ALA A 104 -5.81 -17.68 0.03
N ALA A 105 -5.30 -16.66 0.74
CA ALA A 105 -4.45 -15.62 0.15
C ALA A 105 -3.01 -16.07 -0.17
N THR A 106 -2.72 -17.38 -0.06
CA THR A 106 -1.48 -17.97 -0.54
C THR A 106 -1.55 -18.40 -2.00
N ASP A 107 -2.71 -18.30 -2.64
CA ASP A 107 -2.77 -18.41 -4.09
C ASP A 107 -1.93 -17.26 -4.64
N ALA A 108 -0.86 -17.59 -5.37
CA ALA A 108 -0.10 -16.60 -6.11
C ALA A 108 -1.10 -15.74 -6.90
N TYR A 109 -0.78 -14.47 -7.14
CA TYR A 109 -1.66 -13.54 -7.89
C TYR A 109 -2.06 -14.04 -9.30
N GLY A 110 -1.53 -15.20 -9.71
CA GLY A 110 -1.62 -15.77 -11.03
C GLY A 110 -0.50 -15.19 -11.89
N ASP A 111 -0.47 -15.64 -13.13
CA ASP A 111 0.24 -14.91 -14.18
C ASP A 111 -0.43 -13.53 -14.35
N TYR A 112 0.37 -12.51 -14.61
CA TYR A 112 -0.10 -11.17 -14.89
C TYR A 112 0.06 -10.86 -16.38
N ASP A 113 -0.89 -10.11 -16.93
CA ASP A 113 -0.84 -9.58 -18.31
C ASP A 113 -0.77 -8.04 -18.30
N ILE A 114 -0.25 -7.48 -17.20
CA ILE A 114 -0.01 -6.04 -17.06
C ILE A 114 1.42 -5.73 -17.47
N GLU A 115 1.62 -4.61 -18.16
CA GLU A 115 2.95 -4.06 -18.39
C GLU A 115 3.33 -3.15 -17.21
N ILE A 116 4.54 -3.31 -16.69
CA ILE A 116 5.09 -2.52 -15.60
C ILE A 116 5.90 -1.37 -16.18
N VAL A 117 5.47 -0.14 -15.92
CA VAL A 117 6.21 1.07 -16.25
C VAL A 117 6.95 1.55 -15.02
N ALA A 118 8.27 1.75 -15.14
CA ALA A 118 9.10 2.30 -14.07
C ALA A 118 9.71 3.63 -14.50
N GLU A 119 9.45 4.68 -13.72
CA GLU A 119 9.83 6.04 -14.06
C GLU A 119 11.14 6.47 -13.39
N ILE A 120 12.06 7.02 -14.19
CA ILE A 120 13.23 7.74 -13.70
C ILE A 120 12.86 9.21 -13.60
N ASN A 121 12.51 9.63 -12.38
CA ASN A 121 12.14 11.00 -12.08
C ASN A 121 13.34 11.95 -12.25
N HIS A 122 13.07 13.15 -12.77
CA HIS A 122 14.06 14.20 -13.02
C HIS A 122 15.24 13.69 -13.87
N ALA A 123 14.94 12.91 -14.91
CA ALA A 123 15.94 12.36 -15.82
C ALA A 123 16.89 13.44 -16.41
N PRO A 124 16.43 14.66 -16.77
CA PRO A 124 17.32 15.70 -17.30
C PRO A 124 18.45 16.13 -16.34
N ASP A 125 18.28 15.94 -15.04
CA ASP A 125 19.26 16.35 -14.02
C ASP A 125 20.34 15.27 -13.78
N ARG A 126 20.29 14.17 -14.52
CA ARG A 126 21.16 13.01 -14.33
C ARG A 126 22.08 12.82 -15.54
N PRO A 127 23.33 12.40 -15.31
CA PRO A 127 24.17 11.88 -16.39
C PRO A 127 23.49 10.68 -17.07
N ILE A 128 23.64 10.55 -18.40
CA ILE A 128 22.99 9.48 -19.18
C ILE A 128 23.45 8.09 -18.71
N GLU A 129 24.70 7.95 -18.26
CA GLU A 129 25.23 6.73 -17.69
C GLU A 129 24.50 6.29 -16.41
N ASP A 130 24.09 7.24 -15.58
CA ASP A 130 23.34 6.97 -14.36
C ASP A 130 21.90 6.55 -14.70
N ILE A 131 21.29 7.22 -15.69
CA ILE A 131 19.97 6.85 -16.21
C ILE A 131 19.99 5.42 -16.74
N VAL A 132 21.02 5.05 -17.49
CA VAL A 132 21.21 3.68 -18.00
C VAL A 132 21.32 2.68 -16.84
N GLN A 133 22.08 2.97 -15.80
CA GLN A 133 22.22 2.07 -14.65
C GLN A 133 20.89 1.88 -13.91
N ILE A 134 20.14 2.95 -13.70
CA ILE A 134 18.82 2.90 -13.05
C ILE A 134 17.84 2.12 -13.91
N ALA A 135 17.81 2.37 -15.22
CA ALA A 135 16.94 1.68 -16.16
C ALA A 135 17.19 0.16 -16.19
N GLU A 136 18.45 -0.24 -16.16
CA GLU A 136 18.85 -1.66 -16.08
C GLU A 136 18.43 -2.31 -14.76
N ALA A 137 18.55 -1.58 -13.65
CA ALA A 137 18.06 -2.05 -12.35
C ALA A 137 16.53 -2.21 -12.36
N PHE A 138 15.80 -1.24 -12.88
CA PHE A 138 14.35 -1.33 -13.02
C PHE A 138 13.90 -2.49 -13.90
N ARG A 139 14.60 -2.75 -15.02
CA ARG A 139 14.35 -3.95 -15.83
C ARG A 139 14.57 -5.23 -15.02
N ALA A 140 15.65 -5.30 -14.24
CA ALA A 140 15.93 -6.46 -13.39
C ALA A 140 14.86 -6.66 -12.30
N ASP A 141 14.25 -5.58 -11.82
CA ASP A 141 13.15 -5.58 -10.87
C ASP A 141 11.76 -5.84 -11.52
N GLY A 142 11.71 -6.01 -12.84
CA GLY A 142 10.51 -6.42 -13.58
C GLY A 142 9.84 -5.32 -14.41
N ALA A 143 10.48 -4.17 -14.65
CA ALA A 143 9.94 -3.15 -15.53
C ALA A 143 9.97 -3.58 -17.01
N ASP A 144 8.83 -3.44 -17.68
CA ASP A 144 8.66 -3.67 -19.11
C ASP A 144 8.98 -2.41 -19.94
N ILE A 145 8.73 -1.23 -19.36
CA ILE A 145 8.96 0.09 -19.98
C ILE A 145 9.66 1.00 -18.98
N ILE A 146 10.69 1.70 -19.45
CA ILE A 146 11.39 2.74 -18.70
C ILE A 146 10.83 4.10 -19.12
N ASP A 147 10.24 4.82 -18.18
CA ASP A 147 9.67 6.14 -18.43
C ASP A 147 10.65 7.22 -18.01
N LEU A 148 10.94 8.14 -18.93
CA LEU A 148 11.85 9.26 -18.71
C LEU A 148 11.04 10.47 -18.25
N GLY A 149 11.04 10.73 -16.94
CA GLY A 149 10.36 11.88 -16.34
C GLY A 149 11.13 13.17 -16.59
N CYS A 150 10.62 14.02 -17.48
CA CYS A 150 11.21 15.31 -17.82
C CYS A 150 10.88 16.38 -16.77
N ASN A 151 11.67 17.45 -16.76
CA ASN A 151 11.48 18.55 -15.82
C ASN A 151 10.45 19.56 -16.36
N PRO A 152 9.43 19.94 -15.57
CA PRO A 152 8.45 20.92 -16.02
C PRO A 152 9.11 22.30 -16.18
N GLY A 153 8.81 22.97 -17.31
CA GLY A 153 9.25 24.34 -17.57
C GLY A 153 10.70 24.49 -18.04
N SER A 154 11.42 23.39 -18.28
CA SER A 154 12.71 23.37 -18.95
C SER A 154 12.67 22.46 -20.17
N HIS A 155 13.68 22.60 -21.06
CA HIS A 155 13.82 21.75 -22.23
C HIS A 155 15.07 20.86 -22.12
N TRP A 156 14.89 19.55 -22.19
CA TRP A 156 15.96 18.57 -22.21
C TRP A 156 16.46 18.31 -23.63
N HIS A 157 17.52 19.01 -24.00
CA HIS A 157 18.08 18.97 -25.35
C HIS A 157 18.72 17.61 -25.71
N ASP A 158 19.20 16.86 -24.70
CA ASP A 158 19.90 15.59 -24.89
C ASP A 158 18.99 14.35 -24.81
N ILE A 159 17.67 14.55 -24.72
CA ILE A 159 16.70 13.46 -24.59
C ILE A 159 16.84 12.42 -25.72
N GLY A 160 17.01 12.83 -26.97
CA GLY A 160 17.18 11.90 -28.09
C GLY A 160 18.48 11.08 -27.98
N THR A 161 19.52 11.60 -27.33
CA THR A 161 20.74 10.83 -27.01
C THR A 161 20.48 9.83 -25.90
N CYS A 162 19.73 10.23 -24.86
CA CYS A 162 19.32 9.33 -23.78
C CYS A 162 18.42 8.19 -24.28
N VAL A 163 17.37 8.50 -25.05
CA VAL A 163 16.45 7.53 -25.67
C VAL A 163 17.21 6.53 -26.53
N ARG A 164 18.15 6.99 -27.37
CA ARG A 164 19.01 6.09 -28.15
C ARG A 164 19.86 5.19 -27.26
N ALA A 165 20.51 5.73 -26.23
CA ALA A 165 21.35 4.95 -25.31
C ALA A 165 20.56 3.83 -24.60
N LEU A 166 19.31 4.07 -24.23
CA LEU A 166 18.42 3.07 -23.64
C LEU A 166 17.93 2.04 -24.68
N ARG A 167 17.51 2.50 -25.86
CA ARG A 167 17.02 1.62 -26.94
C ARG A 167 18.11 0.70 -27.50
N ASP A 168 19.36 1.17 -27.57
CA ASP A 168 20.52 0.35 -27.98
C ASP A 168 20.75 -0.83 -27.01
N ARG A 169 20.23 -0.75 -25.79
CA ARG A 169 20.23 -1.82 -24.77
C ARG A 169 18.95 -2.64 -24.77
N GLN A 170 18.13 -2.48 -25.81
CA GLN A 170 16.85 -3.17 -26.00
C GLN A 170 15.81 -2.84 -24.92
N LEU A 171 15.94 -1.69 -24.25
CA LEU A 171 14.92 -1.18 -23.33
C LEU A 171 13.80 -0.51 -24.13
N ARG A 172 12.54 -0.75 -23.73
CA ARG A 172 11.40 0.03 -24.20
C ARG A 172 11.35 1.32 -23.39
N VAL A 173 11.15 2.44 -24.09
CA VAL A 173 11.25 3.77 -23.50
C VAL A 173 9.94 4.50 -23.73
N SER A 174 9.46 5.17 -22.69
CA SER A 174 8.42 6.18 -22.72
C SER A 174 9.03 7.54 -22.31
N VAL A 175 8.43 8.63 -22.77
CA VAL A 175 8.83 9.99 -22.42
C VAL A 175 7.65 10.67 -21.76
N ASP A 176 7.80 11.03 -20.49
CA ASP A 176 6.81 11.84 -19.77
C ASP A 176 7.25 13.31 -19.81
N SER A 177 6.64 14.05 -20.73
CA SER A 177 6.89 15.48 -20.92
C SER A 177 5.64 16.20 -21.42
N PHE A 178 5.59 17.51 -21.14
CA PHE A 178 4.64 18.44 -21.74
C PHE A 178 5.22 19.21 -22.95
N GLU A 179 6.52 19.07 -23.25
CA GLU A 179 7.20 19.78 -24.33
C GLU A 179 7.17 18.95 -25.64
N PRO A 180 6.51 19.42 -26.70
CA PRO A 180 6.42 18.70 -27.98
C PRO A 180 7.76 18.26 -28.56
N ALA A 181 8.83 19.03 -28.39
CA ALA A 181 10.15 18.66 -28.89
C ALA A 181 10.75 17.45 -28.15
N GLU A 182 10.45 17.26 -26.86
CA GLU A 182 10.89 16.10 -26.09
C GLU A 182 10.08 14.86 -26.45
N ILE A 183 8.77 15.03 -26.63
CA ILE A 183 7.85 13.94 -27.04
C ILE A 183 8.22 13.38 -28.42
N ALA A 184 8.78 14.21 -29.30
CA ALA A 184 9.16 13.84 -30.67
C ALA A 184 10.55 13.17 -30.80
N ALA A 185 11.26 12.96 -29.68
CA ALA A 185 12.65 12.51 -29.65
C ALA A 185 12.91 11.04 -30.04
#